data_AF-A0A7I8C2Y9-F1
#
_entry.id   AF-A0A7I8C2Y9-F1
#
_cell.length_a   1.000
_cell.length_b   1.000
_cell.length_c   1.000
_cell.angle_alpha   90.00
_cell.angle_beta   90.00
_cell.angle_gamma   90.00
#
_symmetry.space_group_name_H-M   'P 1'
#
loop_
_entity.id
_entity.type
_entity.pdbx_description
1 polymer ?
#
loop_
_entity_poly.entity_id
_entity_poly.type
_entity_poly.pdbx_seq_one_letter_code
_entity_poly.pdbx_strand_id
1 'polypeptide(L)'
;MATKKQTTQAGPARPEAESRLELDYRSGKPVPAWVKELIETQLAIEAEDAKSAGTIGFMSRALVLATMPYKDPKTDVYTRRNGDFTLRIVAGYEGDVPGKGGIPFGIYPRLLMSWVSTEAVRSQSPVIELGESLRVFLRDVLEVRSTGGGARGSGSRAVEQMKRLFGAMITAQYSGAIQNRGFKLRNVQIADDVDLLQEDIDSLDNLEAADGTPAPDDTDPNSGLWTPQAAEEAGTWRSTVRLNRKFFEECITSPVPIDLRVYKSLRRSPLAMDVYTWLTYRVSYLEGRRRPIPWISLMNQFGGRINPEDIGQSVRDFRKAFLTALDMVKIVYPQAQYQISEQGFTPLPSPPSVPRIGTQRDLF
;
A
#
# COMPACT_ATOMS: atom_id res chain seq x y z
N MET A 1 0.34 -11.58 69.57
CA MET A 1 -0.31 -11.42 68.24
C MET A 1 0.72 -11.77 67.17
N ALA A 2 0.36 -12.52 66.13
CA ALA A 2 1.31 -13.04 65.14
C ALA A 2 1.05 -12.44 63.75
N THR A 3 2.08 -11.84 63.15
CA THR A 3 1.98 -11.11 61.87
C THR A 3 2.02 -12.07 60.68
N LYS A 4 0.88 -12.26 60.01
CA LYS A 4 0.75 -13.21 58.90
C LYS A 4 1.29 -12.61 57.60
N LYS A 5 2.51 -12.99 57.20
CA LYS A 5 3.03 -12.68 55.85
C LYS A 5 2.20 -13.44 54.80
N GLN A 6 1.57 -12.74 53.87
CA GLN A 6 1.00 -13.35 52.67
C GLN A 6 2.08 -13.41 51.58
N THR A 7 2.57 -14.61 51.31
CA THR A 7 3.46 -14.88 50.17
C THR A 7 2.62 -15.17 48.94
N THR A 8 2.36 -14.14 48.13
CA THR A 8 1.64 -14.29 46.86
C THR A 8 2.51 -15.07 45.87
N GLN A 9 2.18 -16.34 45.64
CA GLN A 9 2.88 -17.17 44.66
C GLN A 9 2.59 -16.65 43.24
N ALA A 10 3.64 -16.43 42.45
CA ALA A 10 3.49 -16.18 41.03
C ALA A 10 3.08 -17.49 40.32
N GLY A 11 1.94 -17.47 39.63
CA GLY A 11 1.55 -18.58 38.76
C GLY A 11 2.52 -18.72 37.58
N PRO A 12 2.68 -19.92 36.99
CA PRO A 12 3.59 -20.13 35.88
C PRO A 12 3.18 -19.27 34.67
N ALA A 13 4.16 -18.58 34.08
CA ALA A 13 3.95 -17.83 32.86
C ALA A 13 3.44 -18.77 31.75
N ARG A 14 2.36 -18.38 31.06
CA ARG A 14 1.96 -19.04 29.82
C ARG A 14 3.09 -18.84 28.80
N PRO A 15 3.57 -19.90 28.12
CA PRO A 15 4.54 -19.70 27.05
C PRO A 15 3.94 -18.80 25.98
N GLU A 16 4.69 -17.79 25.54
CA GLU A 16 4.32 -17.03 24.35
C GLU A 16 4.40 -17.98 23.15
N ALA A 17 3.25 -18.38 22.63
CA ALA A 17 3.20 -19.17 21.40
C ALA A 17 3.66 -18.28 20.24
N GLU A 18 4.90 -18.48 19.79
CA GLU A 18 5.40 -17.96 18.52
C GLU A 18 4.60 -18.60 17.38
N SER A 19 3.40 -18.06 17.11
CA SER A 19 2.56 -18.47 15.98
C SER A 19 3.12 -17.89 14.66
N ARG A 20 4.36 -18.27 14.35
CA ARG A 20 4.94 -18.19 13.01
C ARG A 20 4.03 -19.01 12.09
N LEU A 21 3.82 -18.56 10.86
CA LEU A 21 2.93 -19.23 9.90
C LEU A 21 3.54 -20.54 9.35
N GLU A 22 3.63 -21.57 10.20
CA GLU A 22 3.97 -22.95 9.81
C GLU A 22 2.82 -23.58 9.02
N LEU A 23 2.86 -23.35 7.70
CA LEU A 23 1.88 -23.84 6.75
C LEU A 23 2.22 -25.27 6.31
N ASP A 24 1.81 -26.25 7.10
CA ASP A 24 1.96 -27.67 6.75
C ASP A 24 1.09 -28.06 5.54
N TYR A 25 1.71 -27.99 4.36
CA TYR A 25 1.20 -28.40 3.07
C TYR A 25 0.92 -29.92 2.94
N ARG A 26 1.34 -30.73 3.92
CA ARG A 26 1.09 -32.19 3.97
C ARG A 26 -0.12 -32.54 4.84
N SER A 27 -0.66 -31.59 5.61
CA SER A 27 -1.71 -31.81 6.62
C SER A 27 -3.09 -32.24 6.11
N GLY A 28 -3.26 -32.48 4.80
CA GLY A 28 -4.52 -32.83 4.15
C GLY A 28 -5.59 -31.71 4.11
N LYS A 29 -5.35 -30.58 4.79
CA LYS A 29 -6.21 -29.41 4.78
C LYS A 29 -6.00 -28.62 3.49
N PRO A 30 -7.05 -28.06 2.85
CA PRO A 30 -6.88 -27.24 1.66
C PRO A 30 -6.10 -25.97 2.00
N VAL A 31 -4.94 -25.80 1.36
CA VAL A 31 -4.13 -24.58 1.47
C VAL A 31 -4.98 -23.38 1.05
N PRO A 32 -5.11 -22.32 1.88
CA PRO A 32 -5.93 -21.15 1.55
C PRO A 32 -5.50 -20.52 0.23
N ALA A 33 -6.46 -20.08 -0.60
CA ALA A 33 -6.16 -19.51 -1.92
C ALA A 33 -5.18 -18.33 -1.88
N TRP A 34 -5.17 -17.55 -0.80
CA TRP A 34 -4.20 -16.46 -0.60
C TRP A 34 -2.76 -16.92 -0.31
N VAL A 35 -2.59 -18.12 0.26
CA VAL A 35 -1.27 -18.72 0.48
C VAL A 35 -0.74 -19.26 -0.84
N LYS A 36 -1.61 -19.89 -1.65
CA LYS A 36 -1.27 -20.30 -3.02
C LYS A 36 -0.80 -19.12 -3.85
N GLU A 37 -1.59 -18.05 -3.88
CA GLU A 37 -1.31 -16.78 -4.59
C GLU A 37 0.06 -16.17 -4.21
N LEU A 38 0.46 -16.23 -2.94
CA LEU A 38 1.80 -15.79 -2.50
C LEU A 38 2.92 -16.75 -2.95
N ILE A 39 2.69 -18.06 -2.93
CA ILE A 39 3.68 -19.07 -3.37
C ILE A 39 3.85 -19.01 -4.89
N GLU A 40 2.76 -18.92 -5.65
CA GLU A 40 2.73 -18.75 -7.10
C GLU A 40 3.46 -17.46 -7.51
N THR A 41 3.22 -16.36 -6.77
CA THR A 41 3.97 -15.11 -6.95
C THR A 41 5.47 -15.29 -6.69
N GLN A 42 5.85 -15.98 -5.61
CA GLN A 42 7.27 -16.21 -5.29
C GLN A 42 7.97 -17.06 -6.35
N LEU A 43 7.31 -18.10 -6.88
CA LEU A 43 7.84 -18.93 -7.97
C LEU A 43 7.99 -18.12 -9.27
N ALA A 44 7.06 -17.21 -9.59
CA ALA A 44 7.20 -16.30 -10.74
C ALA A 44 8.38 -15.33 -10.59
N ILE A 45 8.71 -14.89 -9.37
CA ILE A 45 9.86 -14.02 -9.08
C ILE A 45 11.19 -14.79 -9.12
N GLU A 46 11.19 -16.07 -8.76
CA GLU A 46 12.35 -16.97 -8.91
C GLU A 46 12.62 -17.36 -10.37
N ALA A 47 11.57 -17.45 -11.19
CA ALA A 47 11.67 -17.71 -12.62
C ALA A 47 12.11 -16.47 -13.42
N GLU A 48 11.57 -15.29 -13.11
CA GLU A 48 11.82 -14.07 -13.87
C GLU A 48 11.80 -12.80 -12.99
N ASP A 49 12.81 -11.94 -13.15
CA ASP A 49 12.90 -10.68 -12.42
C ASP A 49 11.89 -9.63 -12.92
N ALA A 50 11.54 -8.67 -12.06
CA ALA A 50 10.50 -7.69 -12.35
C ALA A 50 10.76 -6.83 -13.60
N LYS A 51 12.03 -6.61 -14.01
CA LYS A 51 12.32 -5.86 -15.24
C LYS A 51 12.03 -6.71 -16.47
N SER A 52 12.52 -7.95 -16.49
CA SER A 52 12.32 -8.87 -17.62
C SER A 52 10.84 -9.19 -17.83
N ALA A 53 10.10 -9.44 -16.73
CA ALA A 53 8.66 -9.67 -16.73
C ALA A 53 7.81 -8.41 -17.03
N GLY A 54 8.40 -7.22 -17.19
CA GLY A 54 7.67 -5.97 -17.40
C GLY A 54 6.86 -5.48 -16.19
N THR A 55 7.05 -6.04 -14.99
CA THR A 55 6.21 -5.78 -13.80
C THR A 55 6.81 -4.77 -12.81
N ILE A 56 7.81 -3.99 -13.21
CA ILE A 56 8.29 -2.85 -12.40
C ILE A 56 7.20 -1.78 -12.31
N GLY A 57 6.79 -1.50 -11.09
CA GLY A 57 5.99 -0.33 -10.75
C GLY A 57 6.68 0.57 -9.74
N PHE A 58 6.00 1.67 -9.41
CA PHE A 58 6.54 2.72 -8.57
C PHE A 58 5.58 3.12 -7.46
N MET A 59 6.12 3.55 -6.32
CA MET A 59 5.37 4.07 -5.19
C MET A 59 5.89 5.45 -4.77
N SER A 60 4.98 6.37 -4.40
CA SER A 60 5.33 7.68 -3.85
C SER A 60 6.12 7.52 -2.54
N ARG A 61 7.33 8.08 -2.51
CA ARG A 61 8.24 8.03 -1.35
C ARG A 61 7.64 8.65 -0.09
N ALA A 62 6.78 9.66 -0.20
CA ALA A 62 6.05 10.21 0.94
C ALA A 62 5.20 9.13 1.65
N LEU A 63 4.51 8.28 0.89
CA LEU A 63 3.64 7.22 1.42
C LEU A 63 4.42 6.02 1.97
N VAL A 64 5.62 5.76 1.44
CA VAL A 64 6.55 4.76 2.00
C VAL A 64 7.17 5.24 3.31
N LEU A 65 7.37 6.55 3.47
CA LEU A 65 7.91 7.15 4.69
C LEU A 65 6.87 7.34 5.79
N ALA A 66 5.59 7.51 5.49
CA ALA A 66 4.49 7.43 6.45
C ALA A 66 3.18 7.08 5.72
N THR A 67 2.37 6.21 6.30
CA THR A 67 1.37 5.46 5.52
C THR A 67 -0.05 6.05 5.60
N MET A 68 -0.88 5.72 4.61
CA MET A 68 -2.33 5.99 4.63
C MET A 68 -3.06 5.14 5.70
N PRO A 69 -4.28 5.51 6.14
CA PRO A 69 -5.06 4.67 7.04
C PRO A 69 -5.30 3.24 6.49
N TYR A 70 -5.36 2.25 7.39
CA TYR A 70 -5.69 0.84 7.08
C TYR A 70 -7.18 0.54 7.06
N LYS A 71 -7.93 1.33 7.83
CA LYS A 71 -9.39 1.32 7.96
C LYS A 71 -9.83 2.78 8.01
N ASP A 72 -11.09 3.03 7.72
CA ASP A 72 -11.70 4.36 7.86
C ASP A 72 -11.34 4.97 9.23
N PRO A 73 -10.63 6.11 9.25
CA PRO A 73 -10.27 6.79 10.49
C PRO A 73 -11.42 7.64 11.05
N LYS A 74 -12.52 7.82 10.30
CA LYS A 74 -13.69 8.64 10.67
C LYS A 74 -13.33 10.08 11.05
N THR A 75 -12.49 10.71 10.23
CA THR A 75 -12.00 12.08 10.39
C THR A 75 -11.56 12.63 9.03
N ASP A 76 -11.77 13.92 8.84
CA ASP A 76 -11.35 14.69 7.65
C ASP A 76 -9.91 15.17 7.74
N VAL A 77 -9.23 14.95 8.87
CA VAL A 77 -7.79 15.19 9.05
C VAL A 77 -7.10 13.96 9.66
N TYR A 78 -6.02 13.51 9.02
CA TYR A 78 -5.18 12.38 9.46
C TYR A 78 -3.71 12.77 9.40
N THR A 79 -2.96 12.45 10.44
CA THR A 79 -1.53 12.76 10.55
C THR A 79 -0.71 11.54 10.95
N ARG A 80 0.48 11.39 10.38
CA ARG A 80 1.48 10.37 10.72
C ARG A 80 2.86 10.99 10.82
N ARG A 81 3.73 10.42 11.67
CA ARG A 81 5.07 10.96 11.94
C ARG A 81 6.12 9.85 12.01
N ASN A 82 7.23 10.05 11.30
CA ASN A 82 8.37 9.14 11.24
C ASN A 82 9.66 9.95 11.47
N GLY A 83 10.08 10.07 12.74
CA GLY A 83 11.13 11.00 13.14
C GLY A 83 10.73 12.44 12.83
N ASP A 84 11.51 13.11 11.98
CA ASP A 84 11.23 14.48 11.54
C ASP A 84 10.29 14.56 10.34
N PHE A 85 10.02 13.45 9.66
CA PHE A 85 9.01 13.40 8.60
C PHE A 85 7.60 13.39 9.18
N THR A 86 6.72 14.26 8.67
CA THR A 86 5.30 14.27 9.00
C THR A 86 4.47 14.28 7.73
N LEU A 87 3.59 13.29 7.58
CA LEU A 87 2.55 13.26 6.55
C LEU A 87 1.24 13.74 7.18
N ARG A 88 0.56 14.68 6.51
CA ARG A 88 -0.81 15.07 6.82
C ARG A 88 -1.67 14.86 5.57
N ILE A 89 -2.86 14.29 5.76
CA ILE A 89 -3.88 14.14 4.74
C ILE A 89 -5.12 14.90 5.24
N VAL A 90 -5.75 15.66 4.34
CA VAL A 90 -7.02 16.35 4.56
C VAL A 90 -8.01 15.91 3.50
N ALA A 91 -9.24 15.60 3.88
CA ALA A 91 -10.30 15.33 2.93
C ALA A 91 -10.74 16.63 2.23
N GLY A 92 -10.91 16.56 0.91
CA GLY A 92 -11.59 17.59 0.10
C GLY A 92 -12.80 17.05 -0.67
N TYR A 93 -13.22 15.81 -0.39
CA TYR A 93 -14.43 15.20 -0.90
C TYR A 93 -15.39 14.92 0.27
N GLU A 94 -16.54 15.61 0.28
CA GLU A 94 -17.53 15.57 1.37
C GLU A 94 -18.53 14.41 1.25
N GLY A 95 -18.52 13.70 0.12
CA GLY A 95 -19.40 12.56 -0.16
C GLY A 95 -20.68 12.95 -0.90
N ASP A 96 -21.15 12.09 -1.81
CA ASP A 96 -22.47 12.21 -2.45
C ASP A 96 -23.65 12.14 -1.44
N VAL A 97 -23.36 11.79 -0.18
CA VAL A 97 -24.29 11.71 0.96
C VAL A 97 -23.57 12.22 2.21
N PRO A 98 -24.21 13.02 3.09
CA PRO A 98 -23.59 13.50 4.33
C PRO A 98 -22.96 12.38 5.17
N GLY A 99 -21.69 12.55 5.54
CA GLY A 99 -20.91 11.55 6.29
C GLY A 99 -20.35 10.40 5.44
N LYS A 100 -20.52 10.41 4.11
CA LYS A 100 -19.75 9.56 3.19
C LYS A 100 -18.47 10.22 2.66
N GLY A 101 -18.17 11.46 3.01
CA GLY A 101 -16.87 12.07 2.70
C GLY A 101 -15.71 11.46 3.49
N GLY A 102 -14.54 12.08 3.33
CA GLY A 102 -13.39 11.88 4.21
C GLY A 102 -12.14 11.34 3.51
N ILE A 103 -11.24 10.79 4.31
CA ILE A 103 -9.87 10.46 3.90
C ILE A 103 -9.78 9.08 3.20
N PRO A 104 -8.87 8.91 2.21
CA PRO A 104 -8.60 7.61 1.57
C PRO A 104 -7.98 6.59 2.55
N PHE A 105 -8.45 5.34 2.52
CA PHE A 105 -7.97 4.25 3.39
C PHE A 105 -7.98 2.87 2.70
N GLY A 106 -7.26 1.92 3.29
CA GLY A 106 -7.29 0.51 2.86
C GLY A 106 -6.48 0.25 1.58
N ILE A 107 -6.95 -0.70 0.75
CA ILE A 107 -6.18 -1.26 -0.37
C ILE A 107 -6.28 -0.43 -1.66
N TYR A 108 -7.46 0.10 -2.00
CA TYR A 108 -7.65 0.75 -3.30
C TYR A 108 -6.80 2.02 -3.46
N PRO A 109 -6.68 2.93 -2.46
CA PRO A 109 -5.78 4.07 -2.55
C PRO A 109 -4.30 3.68 -2.71
N ARG A 110 -3.90 2.52 -2.16
CA ARG A 110 -2.53 2.01 -2.27
C ARG A 110 -2.23 1.52 -3.68
N LEU A 111 -3.12 0.72 -4.25
CA LEU A 111 -3.01 0.26 -5.64
C LEU A 111 -3.10 1.46 -6.62
N LEU A 112 -4.05 2.37 -6.42
CA LEU A 112 -4.19 3.60 -7.19
C LEU A 112 -2.91 4.45 -7.17
N MET A 113 -2.34 4.74 -5.99
CA MET A 113 -1.10 5.51 -5.88
C MET A 113 0.12 4.80 -6.49
N SER A 114 0.11 3.45 -6.50
CA SER A 114 1.11 2.65 -7.20
C SER A 114 0.99 2.82 -8.71
N TRP A 115 -0.21 2.62 -9.26
CA TRP A 115 -0.47 2.76 -10.68
C TRP A 115 -0.21 4.19 -11.16
N VAL A 116 -0.75 5.20 -10.47
CA VAL A 116 -0.53 6.63 -10.77
C VAL A 116 0.97 6.98 -10.78
N SER A 117 1.74 6.50 -9.81
CA SER A 117 3.19 6.74 -9.80
C SER A 117 3.92 5.98 -10.92
N THR A 118 3.36 4.87 -11.39
CA THR A 118 3.92 4.07 -12.49
C THR A 118 3.64 4.71 -13.84
N GLU A 119 2.41 5.13 -14.11
CA GLU A 119 2.06 5.87 -15.33
C GLU A 119 2.74 7.23 -15.43
N ALA A 120 2.87 7.98 -14.32
CA ALA A 120 3.64 9.22 -14.31
C ALA A 120 5.11 9.01 -14.74
N VAL A 121 5.72 7.89 -14.33
CA VAL A 121 7.09 7.53 -14.73
C VAL A 121 7.15 7.01 -16.17
N ARG A 122 6.21 6.15 -16.60
CA ARG A 122 6.15 5.62 -17.99
C ARG A 122 5.89 6.71 -19.02
N SER A 123 4.76 7.41 -18.88
CA SER A 123 4.30 8.41 -19.86
C SER A 123 5.14 9.69 -19.86
N GLN A 124 5.86 9.98 -18.77
CA GLN A 124 6.45 11.30 -18.48
C GLN A 124 5.41 12.45 -18.59
N SER A 125 4.12 12.15 -18.40
CA SER A 125 3.00 13.08 -18.49
C SER A 125 2.38 13.36 -17.12
N PRO A 126 2.04 14.63 -16.81
CA PRO A 126 1.19 14.96 -15.66
C PRO A 126 -0.30 14.70 -15.92
N VAL A 127 -0.70 14.29 -17.13
CA VAL A 127 -2.06 13.82 -17.43
C VAL A 127 -2.01 12.31 -17.56
N ILE A 128 -2.82 11.62 -16.75
CA ILE A 128 -3.02 10.17 -16.80
C ILE A 128 -4.49 9.94 -17.13
N GLU A 129 -4.77 8.93 -17.93
CA GLU A 129 -6.08 8.70 -18.52
C GLU A 129 -6.52 7.24 -18.32
N LEU A 130 -7.82 7.04 -18.05
CA LEU A 130 -8.31 5.84 -17.35
C LEU A 130 -8.75 4.71 -18.30
N GLY A 131 -8.26 4.73 -19.54
CA GLY A 131 -8.70 3.83 -20.60
C GLY A 131 -10.10 4.18 -21.14
N GLU A 132 -10.75 3.21 -21.79
CA GLU A 132 -12.07 3.41 -22.41
C GLU A 132 -13.21 3.56 -21.40
N SER A 133 -13.08 2.97 -20.20
CA SER A 133 -14.06 3.11 -19.12
C SER A 133 -13.48 2.75 -17.76
N LEU A 134 -14.09 3.31 -16.70
CA LEU A 134 -13.77 2.98 -15.32
C LEU A 134 -13.99 1.48 -15.00
N ARG A 135 -14.90 0.79 -15.70
CA ARG A 135 -15.11 -0.67 -15.58
C ARG A 135 -13.89 -1.47 -16.06
N VAL A 136 -13.32 -1.09 -17.21
CA VAL A 136 -12.09 -1.70 -17.75
C VAL A 136 -10.91 -1.46 -16.80
N PHE A 137 -10.71 -0.21 -16.37
CA PHE A 137 -9.67 0.14 -15.40
C PHE A 137 -9.76 -0.65 -14.10
N LEU A 138 -10.94 -0.73 -13.48
CA LEU A 138 -11.14 -1.46 -12.23
C LEU A 138 -10.92 -2.97 -12.40
N ARG A 139 -11.22 -3.54 -13.58
CA ARG A 139 -10.99 -4.96 -13.91
C ARG A 139 -9.51 -5.27 -14.16
N ASP A 140 -8.86 -4.50 -15.02
CA ASP A 140 -7.57 -4.87 -15.64
C ASP A 140 -6.35 -4.21 -14.99
N VAL A 141 -6.55 -3.16 -14.18
CA VAL A 141 -5.46 -2.43 -13.49
C VAL A 141 -5.56 -2.55 -11.97
N LEU A 142 -6.75 -2.80 -11.42
CA LEU A 142 -6.94 -2.98 -9.97
C LEU A 142 -7.45 -4.39 -9.59
N GLU A 143 -7.72 -5.27 -10.55
CA GLU A 143 -8.28 -6.63 -10.35
C GLU A 143 -9.51 -6.68 -9.43
N VAL A 144 -10.33 -5.63 -9.51
CA VAL A 144 -11.55 -5.48 -8.72
C VAL A 144 -12.66 -6.26 -9.40
N ARG A 145 -12.54 -7.60 -9.36
CA ARG A 145 -13.61 -8.54 -9.72
C ARG A 145 -14.91 -8.06 -9.09
N SER A 146 -15.89 -7.70 -9.91
CA SER A 146 -17.09 -7.01 -9.42
C SER A 146 -18.07 -8.00 -8.78
N THR A 147 -17.87 -8.29 -7.50
CA THR A 147 -18.54 -9.37 -6.76
C THR A 147 -19.91 -8.94 -6.22
N GLY A 148 -20.73 -8.35 -7.09
CA GLY A 148 -22.09 -7.88 -6.83
C GLY A 148 -22.23 -6.35 -6.96
N GLY A 149 -23.32 -5.93 -7.63
CA GLY A 149 -23.67 -4.50 -7.79
C GLY A 149 -24.31 -3.87 -6.56
N GLY A 150 -24.32 -2.53 -6.54
CA GLY A 150 -24.83 -1.72 -5.44
C GLY A 150 -23.81 -1.48 -4.31
N ALA A 151 -24.21 -0.66 -3.35
CA ALA A 151 -23.35 0.10 -2.43
C ALA A 151 -22.40 -0.67 -1.45
N ARG A 152 -22.24 -1.99 -1.59
CA ARG A 152 -21.20 -2.79 -0.91
C ARG A 152 -20.22 -3.47 -1.87
N GLY A 153 -20.46 -3.39 -3.18
CA GLY A 153 -19.63 -3.94 -4.24
C GLY A 153 -18.16 -3.58 -4.11
N SER A 154 -17.30 -4.45 -4.65
CA SER A 154 -15.87 -4.19 -4.75
C SER A 154 -15.59 -2.97 -5.63
N GLY A 155 -16.28 -2.85 -6.77
CA GLY A 155 -16.21 -1.69 -7.68
C GLY A 155 -16.62 -0.37 -7.02
N SER A 156 -17.84 -0.28 -6.48
CA SER A 156 -18.35 0.95 -5.84
C SER A 156 -17.46 1.42 -4.67
N ARG A 157 -16.84 0.49 -3.93
CA ARG A 157 -15.84 0.81 -2.90
C ARG A 157 -14.50 1.30 -3.47
N ALA A 158 -14.10 0.84 -4.66
CA ALA A 158 -12.91 1.36 -5.33
C ALA A 158 -13.15 2.80 -5.84
N VAL A 159 -14.30 3.08 -6.47
CA VAL A 159 -14.69 4.44 -6.90
C VAL A 159 -14.77 5.41 -5.72
N GLU A 160 -15.44 5.02 -4.64
CA GLU A 160 -15.50 5.82 -3.40
C GLU A 160 -14.10 6.14 -2.84
N GLN A 161 -13.17 5.17 -2.87
CA GLN A 161 -11.78 5.42 -2.48
C GLN A 161 -11.00 6.27 -3.50
N MET A 162 -11.39 6.25 -4.78
CA MET A 162 -10.80 7.07 -5.83
C MET A 162 -11.22 8.54 -5.72
N LYS A 163 -12.53 8.81 -5.51
CA LYS A 163 -13.06 10.15 -5.18
C LYS A 163 -12.36 10.73 -3.94
N ARG A 164 -12.26 9.94 -2.87
CA ARG A 164 -11.51 10.32 -1.65
C ARG A 164 -10.03 10.58 -1.90
N LEU A 165 -9.36 9.75 -2.71
CA LEU A 165 -7.92 9.86 -2.94
C LEU A 165 -7.58 11.14 -3.70
N PHE A 166 -8.18 11.34 -4.87
CA PHE A 166 -7.81 12.49 -5.71
C PHE A 166 -8.37 13.81 -5.16
N GLY A 167 -9.52 13.77 -4.47
CA GLY A 167 -10.03 14.90 -3.70
C GLY A 167 -9.28 15.20 -2.39
N ALA A 168 -8.30 14.38 -1.97
CA ALA A 168 -7.56 14.63 -0.73
C ALA A 168 -6.31 15.49 -0.95
N MET A 169 -6.13 16.51 -0.09
CA MET A 169 -4.89 17.26 -0.01
C MET A 169 -3.89 16.51 0.87
N ILE A 170 -2.83 15.98 0.25
CA ILE A 170 -1.68 15.41 0.96
C ILE A 170 -0.62 16.49 1.20
N THR A 171 0.12 16.38 2.30
CA THR A 171 1.17 17.31 2.68
C THR A 171 2.30 16.57 3.39
N ALA A 172 3.52 16.75 2.87
CA ALA A 172 4.74 16.11 3.31
C ALA A 172 5.68 17.17 3.92
N GLN A 173 5.99 17.04 5.22
CA GLN A 173 6.77 18.02 5.98
C GLN A 173 8.01 17.36 6.59
N TYR A 174 9.10 18.13 6.73
CA TYR A 174 10.31 17.72 7.45
C TYR A 174 10.65 18.75 8.54
N SER A 175 10.65 18.34 9.81
CA SER A 175 10.92 19.20 10.97
C SER A 175 12.41 19.44 11.27
N GLY A 176 13.15 19.84 10.24
CA GLY A 176 14.40 20.61 10.36
C GLY A 176 15.71 19.86 10.65
N ALA A 177 16.77 20.65 10.73
CA ALA A 177 18.05 20.33 11.39
C ALA A 177 18.67 21.66 11.86
N ILE A 178 19.08 21.75 13.14
CA ILE A 178 19.62 22.98 13.72
C ILE A 178 21.10 23.11 13.35
N GLN A 179 21.39 23.66 12.17
CA GLN A 179 22.68 24.30 11.88
C GLN A 179 22.68 25.22 10.65
N ASN A 180 21.90 24.93 9.60
CA ASN A 180 21.63 25.90 8.53
C ASN A 180 20.45 25.49 7.63
N ARG A 181 19.79 26.49 7.01
CA ARG A 181 18.74 26.38 5.96
C ARG A 181 17.39 25.71 6.33
N GLY A 182 16.45 26.52 6.81
CA GLY A 182 15.05 26.58 6.31
C GLY A 182 14.07 25.43 6.61
N PHE A 183 12.86 25.80 7.03
CA PHE A 183 11.70 24.89 7.06
C PHE A 183 11.23 24.57 5.62
N LYS A 184 11.39 23.31 5.18
CA LYS A 184 10.98 22.88 3.83
C LYS A 184 9.63 22.16 3.85
N LEU A 185 8.57 22.93 3.72
CA LEU A 185 7.20 22.46 3.50
C LEU A 185 7.01 21.97 2.05
N ARG A 186 6.47 20.76 1.85
CA ARG A 186 5.90 20.33 0.57
C ARG A 186 4.40 20.03 0.73
N ASN A 187 3.55 20.98 0.37
CA ASN A 187 2.13 20.68 0.12
C ASN A 187 2.03 20.02 -1.26
N VAL A 188 1.36 18.86 -1.32
CA VAL A 188 1.32 17.98 -2.50
C VAL A 188 -0.10 17.42 -2.61
N GLN A 189 -0.99 18.22 -3.19
CA GLN A 189 -2.26 17.71 -3.74
C GLN A 189 -1.93 16.65 -4.81
N ILE A 190 -2.74 15.59 -4.95
CA ILE A 190 -2.41 14.50 -5.89
C ILE A 190 -2.78 14.91 -7.32
N ALA A 191 -4.03 15.34 -7.51
CA ALA A 191 -4.56 15.79 -8.79
C ALA A 191 -4.99 17.26 -8.71
N ASP A 192 -4.64 18.06 -9.72
CA ASP A 192 -5.20 19.39 -9.95
C ASP A 192 -6.63 19.32 -10.47
N ASP A 193 -6.95 18.27 -11.25
CA ASP A 193 -8.25 18.05 -11.89
C ASP A 193 -8.57 16.56 -12.08
N VAL A 194 -9.84 16.20 -12.05
CA VAL A 194 -10.36 14.82 -12.04
C VAL A 194 -11.67 14.77 -12.81
N ASP A 195 -11.62 14.38 -14.09
CA ASP A 195 -12.80 14.20 -14.92
C ASP A 195 -13.21 12.72 -14.93
N LEU A 196 -14.41 12.45 -14.43
CA LEU A 196 -14.99 11.11 -14.30
C LEU A 196 -16.45 11.21 -14.76
N LEU A 197 -16.77 10.64 -15.92
CA LEU A 197 -18.13 10.74 -16.43
C LEU A 197 -19.12 10.02 -15.52
N GLN A 198 -20.27 10.65 -15.25
CA GLN A 198 -21.35 10.01 -14.50
C GLN A 198 -21.84 8.73 -15.20
N GLU A 199 -21.82 8.69 -16.55
CA GLU A 199 -22.11 7.49 -17.34
C GLU A 199 -21.16 6.32 -17.00
N ASP A 200 -19.86 6.58 -16.79
CA ASP A 200 -18.89 5.55 -16.39
C ASP A 200 -19.18 5.03 -14.97
N ILE A 201 -19.61 5.91 -14.06
CA ILE A 201 -19.96 5.56 -12.68
C ILE A 201 -21.27 4.75 -12.64
N ASP A 202 -22.31 5.19 -13.35
CA ASP A 202 -23.61 4.53 -13.41
C ASP A 202 -23.52 3.16 -14.12
N SER A 203 -22.55 2.98 -15.03
CA SER A 203 -22.23 1.67 -15.63
C SER A 203 -21.77 0.61 -14.61
N LEU A 204 -21.33 1.04 -13.41
CA LEU A 204 -20.85 0.15 -12.35
C LEU A 204 -21.95 -0.30 -11.38
N ASP A 205 -23.13 0.31 -11.39
CA ASP A 205 -24.28 -0.19 -10.62
C ASP A 205 -25.22 -1.06 -11.48
N ASN A 206 -25.23 -0.87 -12.81
CA ASN A 206 -25.95 -1.72 -13.79
C ASN A 206 -25.23 -3.06 -14.07
N LEU A 207 -24.87 -3.79 -13.03
CA LEU A 207 -24.05 -5.02 -13.09
C LEU A 207 -24.82 -6.32 -13.41
N GLU A 208 -26.11 -6.24 -13.74
CA GLU A 208 -26.89 -7.41 -14.16
C GLU A 208 -27.10 -7.42 -15.68
N ALA A 209 -26.53 -8.45 -16.33
CA ALA A 209 -26.87 -8.91 -17.69
C ALA A 209 -26.45 -8.08 -18.93
N ALA A 210 -25.32 -7.34 -18.89
CA ALA A 210 -24.63 -6.87 -20.11
C ALA A 210 -23.08 -6.91 -19.99
N ASP A 211 -22.32 -7.50 -20.92
CA ASP A 211 -22.63 -8.23 -22.16
C ASP A 211 -22.22 -9.72 -22.03
N GLY A 212 -22.56 -10.58 -22.99
CA GLY A 212 -22.16 -12.00 -23.06
C GLY A 212 -20.67 -12.25 -23.34
N THR A 213 -19.84 -11.20 -23.31
CA THR A 213 -18.38 -11.28 -23.42
C THR A 213 -17.82 -12.15 -22.28
N PRO A 214 -17.01 -13.19 -22.56
CA PRO A 214 -16.29 -13.91 -21.51
C PRO A 214 -15.41 -12.95 -20.72
N ALA A 215 -15.26 -13.19 -19.41
CA ALA A 215 -14.11 -12.67 -18.70
C ALA A 215 -12.83 -13.25 -19.36
N PRO A 216 -11.73 -12.49 -19.47
CA PRO A 216 -10.45 -13.04 -19.92
C PRO A 216 -10.07 -14.25 -19.07
N ASP A 217 -9.41 -15.24 -19.66
CA ASP A 217 -9.28 -16.58 -19.07
C ASP A 217 -8.62 -16.51 -17.67
N ASP A 218 -9.38 -16.95 -16.68
CA ASP A 218 -9.06 -16.86 -15.25
C ASP A 218 -7.90 -17.80 -14.85
N THR A 219 -7.34 -18.53 -15.82
CA THR A 219 -6.20 -19.44 -15.68
C THR A 219 -4.87 -18.89 -16.22
N ASP A 220 -4.82 -17.69 -16.83
CA ASP A 220 -3.56 -17.10 -17.28
C ASP A 220 -2.74 -16.54 -16.09
N PRO A 221 -1.58 -17.14 -15.73
CA PRO A 221 -0.71 -16.62 -14.68
C PRO A 221 -0.06 -15.28 -15.05
N ASN A 222 -0.09 -14.89 -16.33
CA ASN A 222 0.51 -13.67 -16.86
C ASN A 222 -0.46 -12.46 -16.84
N SER A 223 -1.66 -12.63 -16.28
CA SER A 223 -2.53 -11.50 -15.91
C SER A 223 -1.83 -10.64 -14.86
N GLY A 224 -1.15 -9.59 -15.32
CA GLY A 224 -0.47 -8.61 -14.47
C GLY A 224 -1.44 -7.69 -13.73
N LEU A 225 -0.95 -7.04 -12.66
CA LEU A 225 -1.67 -5.94 -12.00
C LEU A 225 -1.80 -4.71 -12.93
N TRP A 226 -1.10 -4.70 -14.05
CA TRP A 226 -0.99 -3.57 -14.94
C TRP A 226 -0.63 -4.06 -16.34
N THR A 227 -1.47 -3.69 -17.31
CA THR A 227 -1.16 -3.77 -18.73
C THR A 227 -0.89 -2.34 -19.21
N PRO A 228 0.25 -2.06 -19.88
CA PRO A 228 0.45 -0.75 -20.51
C PRO A 228 -0.62 -0.50 -21.57
N GLN A 229 -1.33 0.62 -21.45
CA GLN A 229 -2.21 1.14 -22.52
C GLN A 229 -1.42 1.24 -23.83
N ALA A 230 -2.02 0.78 -24.93
CA ALA A 230 -1.41 0.83 -26.25
C ALA A 230 -1.37 2.27 -26.79
N ALA A 231 -0.34 2.59 -27.58
CA ALA A 231 -0.18 3.94 -28.14
C ALA A 231 -1.30 4.33 -29.13
N GLU A 232 -2.03 3.36 -29.66
CA GLU A 232 -3.20 3.54 -30.56
C GLU A 232 -4.51 3.76 -29.78
N GLU A 233 -4.52 3.51 -28.46
CA GLU A 233 -5.67 3.74 -27.55
C GLU A 233 -5.56 5.10 -26.84
N ALA A 234 -4.52 5.89 -27.11
CA ALA A 234 -4.38 7.26 -26.63
C ALA A 234 -5.12 8.23 -27.58
N GLY A 235 -5.89 9.16 -27.02
CA GLY A 235 -6.78 10.07 -27.74
C GLY A 235 -8.26 9.64 -27.82
N THR A 236 -8.60 8.40 -27.46
CA THR A 236 -9.98 7.85 -27.51
C THR A 236 -10.79 8.10 -26.23
N TRP A 237 -10.20 8.78 -25.24
CA TRP A 237 -10.66 8.83 -23.84
C TRP A 237 -11.98 9.59 -23.58
N ARG A 238 -12.56 9.27 -22.40
CA ARG A 238 -13.71 9.95 -21.78
C ARG A 238 -13.49 10.43 -20.34
N SER A 239 -12.60 9.79 -19.57
CA SER A 239 -12.32 10.10 -18.16
C SER A 239 -10.81 10.23 -17.90
N THR A 240 -10.37 11.31 -17.24
CA THR A 240 -8.94 11.68 -17.09
C THR A 240 -8.58 12.24 -15.71
N VAL A 241 -7.31 12.13 -15.31
CA VAL A 241 -6.76 12.68 -14.06
C VAL A 241 -5.53 13.52 -14.36
N ARG A 242 -5.59 14.81 -14.06
CA ARG A 242 -4.46 15.73 -14.16
C ARG A 242 -3.73 15.77 -12.82
N LEU A 243 -2.56 15.15 -12.73
CA LEU A 243 -1.70 15.23 -11.55
C LEU A 243 -1.26 16.66 -11.27
N ASN A 244 -1.20 17.01 -9.99
CA ASN A 244 -0.57 18.25 -9.57
C ASN A 244 0.90 18.24 -9.99
N ARG A 245 1.36 19.35 -10.56
CA ARG A 245 2.75 19.48 -11.03
C ARG A 245 3.80 19.03 -10.01
N LYS A 246 3.65 19.37 -8.72
CA LYS A 246 4.62 19.01 -7.67
C LYS A 246 4.56 17.53 -7.29
N PHE A 247 3.38 16.91 -7.43
CA PHE A 247 3.20 15.49 -7.21
C PHE A 247 3.82 14.68 -8.37
N PHE A 248 3.52 15.05 -9.61
CA PHE A 248 4.17 14.52 -10.80
C PHE A 248 5.70 14.66 -10.72
N GLU A 249 6.21 15.85 -10.40
CA GLU A 249 7.64 16.09 -10.17
C GLU A 249 8.22 15.21 -9.05
N GLU A 250 7.47 14.84 -8.00
CA GLU A 250 7.94 13.89 -6.97
C GLU A 250 7.99 12.45 -7.51
N CYS A 251 6.95 12.01 -8.24
CA CYS A 251 6.90 10.71 -8.90
C CYS A 251 8.07 10.51 -9.87
N ILE A 252 8.42 11.50 -10.69
CA ILE A 252 9.54 11.37 -11.65
C ILE A 252 10.92 11.74 -11.09
N THR A 253 11.06 12.14 -9.81
CA THR A 253 12.38 12.47 -9.21
C THR A 253 12.78 11.64 -8.00
N SER A 254 11.84 10.97 -7.31
CA SER A 254 12.15 10.09 -6.18
C SER A 254 11.10 8.97 -5.98
N PRO A 255 10.74 8.20 -7.02
CA PRO A 255 9.86 7.05 -6.84
C PRO A 255 10.59 5.92 -6.11
N VAL A 256 9.82 5.03 -5.47
CA VAL A 256 10.31 3.77 -4.92
C VAL A 256 9.95 2.64 -5.89
N PRO A 257 10.93 1.94 -6.51
CA PRO A 257 10.64 0.81 -7.37
C PRO A 257 10.14 -0.40 -6.57
N ILE A 258 9.16 -1.10 -7.13
CA ILE A 258 8.49 -2.27 -6.56
C ILE A 258 8.10 -3.26 -7.67
N ASP A 259 7.96 -4.54 -7.33
CA ASP A 259 7.36 -5.51 -8.24
C ASP A 259 5.84 -5.50 -8.05
N LEU A 260 5.10 -5.22 -9.12
CA LEU A 260 3.65 -5.18 -9.09
C LEU A 260 3.03 -6.56 -8.80
N ARG A 261 3.71 -7.67 -9.12
CA ARG A 261 3.29 -9.04 -8.75
C ARG A 261 3.27 -9.22 -7.23
N VAL A 262 4.32 -8.75 -6.56
CA VAL A 262 4.41 -8.72 -5.08
C VAL A 262 3.34 -7.80 -4.49
N TYR A 263 3.17 -6.61 -5.07
CA TYR A 263 2.21 -5.63 -4.54
C TYR A 263 0.75 -6.10 -4.67
N LYS A 264 0.43 -6.78 -5.78
CA LYS A 264 -0.82 -7.49 -6.05
C LYS A 264 -1.08 -8.59 -5.04
N SER A 265 -0.18 -9.55 -4.85
CA SER A 265 -0.42 -10.70 -3.98
C SER A 265 -0.59 -10.30 -2.50
N LEU A 266 0.05 -9.21 -2.07
CA LEU A 266 -0.12 -8.62 -0.74
C LEU A 266 -1.44 -7.83 -0.56
N ARG A 267 -2.28 -7.65 -1.59
CA ARG A 267 -3.52 -6.81 -1.57
C ARG A 267 -4.61 -7.24 -0.59
N ARG A 268 -4.39 -8.28 0.22
CA ARG A 268 -5.26 -8.69 1.34
C ARG A 268 -4.88 -8.01 2.67
N SER A 269 -3.71 -7.39 2.76
CA SER A 269 -3.24 -6.69 3.95
C SER A 269 -2.57 -5.35 3.58
N PRO A 270 -3.26 -4.20 3.76
CA PRO A 270 -2.67 -2.87 3.62
C PRO A 270 -1.35 -2.67 4.39
N LEU A 271 -1.19 -3.33 5.53
CA LEU A 271 0.04 -3.28 6.33
C LEU A 271 1.17 -4.10 5.68
N ALA A 272 0.88 -5.24 5.06
CA ALA A 272 1.89 -6.01 4.35
C ALA A 272 2.36 -5.30 3.07
N MET A 273 1.43 -4.70 2.33
CA MET A 273 1.73 -3.81 1.20
C MET A 273 2.71 -2.70 1.61
N ASP A 274 2.44 -1.99 2.71
CA ASP A 274 3.32 -0.92 3.20
C ASP A 274 4.66 -1.46 3.73
N VAL A 275 4.67 -2.58 4.45
CA VAL A 275 5.90 -3.19 5.00
C VAL A 275 6.82 -3.63 3.86
N TYR A 276 6.28 -4.15 2.76
CA TYR A 276 7.04 -4.50 1.57
C TYR A 276 7.70 -3.29 0.90
N THR A 277 6.96 -2.22 0.60
CA THR A 277 7.53 -1.03 -0.06
C THR A 277 8.54 -0.32 0.85
N TRP A 278 8.27 -0.29 2.16
CA TRP A 278 9.17 0.27 3.16
C TRP A 278 10.42 -0.55 3.37
N LEU A 279 10.36 -1.89 3.38
CA LEU A 279 11.56 -2.72 3.42
C LEU A 279 12.39 -2.48 2.17
N THR A 280 11.81 -2.61 0.98
CA THR A 280 12.48 -2.42 -0.32
C THR A 280 13.15 -1.05 -0.42
N TYR A 281 12.43 0.02 -0.06
CA TYR A 281 13.03 1.35 0.07
C TYR A 281 14.15 1.37 1.10
N ARG A 282 13.87 0.99 2.37
CA ARG A 282 14.80 1.19 3.48
C ARG A 282 16.08 0.41 3.31
N VAL A 283 16.05 -0.87 2.89
CA VAL A 283 17.27 -1.67 2.69
C VAL A 283 18.18 -1.09 1.62
N SER A 284 17.62 -0.46 0.57
CA SER A 284 18.45 0.24 -0.42
C SER A 284 19.28 1.38 0.18
N TYR A 285 18.78 2.03 1.25
CA TYR A 285 19.46 3.11 2.00
C TYR A 285 20.15 2.61 3.29
N LEU A 286 20.30 1.29 3.50
CA LEU A 286 20.96 0.74 4.70
C LEU A 286 22.49 0.70 4.57
N GLU A 287 23.11 1.81 4.94
CA GLU A 287 24.53 1.82 5.30
C GLU A 287 24.72 1.43 6.78
N GLY A 288 25.62 0.48 7.03
CA GLY A 288 26.13 0.14 8.37
C GLY A 288 25.16 -0.57 9.33
N ARG A 289 25.65 -0.84 10.55
CA ARG A 289 24.85 -1.40 11.66
C ARG A 289 23.90 -0.33 12.21
N ARG A 290 22.63 -0.68 12.39
CA ARG A 290 21.58 0.22 12.93
C ARG A 290 21.14 -0.22 14.34
N ARG A 291 20.62 0.72 15.12
CA ARG A 291 19.90 0.43 16.37
C ARG A 291 18.49 -0.09 16.04
N PRO A 292 17.86 -0.92 16.89
CA PRO A 292 16.47 -1.32 16.71
C PRO A 292 15.52 -0.11 16.63
N ILE A 293 14.54 -0.19 15.74
CA ILE A 293 13.52 0.85 15.57
C ILE A 293 12.37 0.51 16.52
N PRO A 294 12.04 1.37 17.52
CA PRO A 294 11.06 1.01 18.53
C PRO A 294 9.67 0.69 17.97
N TRP A 295 8.99 -0.29 18.57
CA TRP A 295 7.64 -0.69 18.13
C TRP A 295 6.64 0.47 18.14
N ILE A 296 6.74 1.40 19.08
CA ILE A 296 5.93 2.62 19.11
C ILE A 296 6.27 3.60 17.97
N SER A 297 7.54 3.68 17.55
CA SER A 297 7.96 4.50 16.39
C SER A 297 7.45 3.90 15.08
N LEU A 298 7.47 2.57 14.96
CA LEU A 298 6.88 1.86 13.83
C LEU A 298 5.35 2.03 13.81
N MET A 299 4.68 1.93 14.97
CA MET A 299 3.23 2.19 15.09
C MET A 299 2.87 3.64 14.70
N ASN A 300 3.74 4.61 14.96
CA ASN A 300 3.51 6.01 14.55
C ASN A 300 3.80 6.26 13.05
N GLN A 301 4.67 5.46 12.43
CA GLN A 301 4.95 5.48 10.99
C GLN A 301 3.83 4.79 10.19
N PHE A 302 3.57 3.52 10.49
CA PHE A 302 2.63 2.64 9.80
C PHE A 302 1.18 2.85 10.25
N GLY A 303 0.99 3.42 11.43
CA GLY A 303 -0.32 3.56 12.05
C GLY A 303 -0.83 2.29 12.73
N GLY A 304 -1.83 2.50 13.58
CA GLY A 304 -2.63 1.46 14.22
C GLY A 304 -3.89 2.10 14.80
N ARG A 305 -4.70 1.31 15.52
CA ARG A 305 -5.61 1.90 16.51
C ARG A 305 -4.78 2.20 17.75
N ILE A 306 -4.60 3.49 18.04
CA ILE A 306 -4.02 3.94 19.30
C ILE A 306 -5.19 4.12 20.27
N ASN A 307 -5.23 3.34 21.35
CA ASN A 307 -6.00 3.69 22.53
C ASN A 307 -5.14 4.62 23.40
N PRO A 308 -5.53 5.89 23.64
CA PRO A 308 -4.80 6.78 24.55
C PRO A 308 -4.71 6.25 25.99
N GLU A 309 -5.69 5.44 26.41
CA GLU A 309 -5.78 4.88 27.77
C GLU A 309 -4.85 3.66 27.97
N ASP A 310 -4.57 2.89 26.90
CA ASP A 310 -3.56 1.83 26.91
C ASP A 310 -2.74 1.81 25.61
N ILE A 311 -1.73 2.68 25.60
CA ILE A 311 -0.69 2.71 24.55
C ILE A 311 0.12 1.39 24.55
N GLY A 312 0.25 0.72 25.71
CA GLY A 312 0.96 -0.55 25.83
C GLY A 312 0.28 -1.67 25.06
N GLN A 313 -1.04 -1.84 25.20
CA GLN A 313 -1.81 -2.80 24.40
C GLN A 313 -1.82 -2.40 22.93
N SER A 314 -1.96 -1.10 22.63
CA SER A 314 -1.89 -0.60 21.25
C SER A 314 -0.59 -1.01 20.54
N VAL A 315 0.55 -0.92 21.24
CA VAL A 315 1.86 -1.34 20.75
C VAL A 315 2.00 -2.87 20.66
N ARG A 316 1.41 -3.64 21.59
CA ARG A 316 1.35 -5.13 21.50
C ARG A 316 0.54 -5.60 20.30
N ASP A 317 -0.64 -5.03 20.08
CA ASP A 317 -1.52 -5.34 18.95
C ASP A 317 -0.88 -4.94 17.62
N PHE A 318 -0.22 -3.77 17.57
CA PHE A 318 0.57 -3.36 16.42
C PHE A 318 1.74 -4.33 16.15
N ARG A 319 2.54 -4.70 17.16
CA ARG A 319 3.65 -5.66 17.01
C ARG A 319 3.15 -6.98 16.43
N LYS A 320 2.02 -7.51 16.92
CA LYS A 320 1.40 -8.73 16.39
C LYS A 320 1.00 -8.56 14.92
N ALA A 321 0.26 -7.49 14.58
CA ALA A 321 -0.17 -7.23 13.21
C ALA A 321 1.02 -7.02 12.24
N PHE A 322 2.06 -6.32 12.68
CA PHE A 322 3.28 -6.10 11.92
C PHE A 322 4.04 -7.39 11.65
N LEU A 323 4.15 -8.29 12.63
CA LEU A 323 4.79 -9.60 12.43
C LEU A 323 3.98 -10.50 11.49
N THR A 324 2.65 -10.54 11.60
CA THR A 324 1.80 -11.27 10.64
C THR A 324 1.93 -10.72 9.22
N ALA A 325 2.03 -9.39 9.07
CA ALA A 325 2.28 -8.75 7.78
C ALA A 325 3.69 -9.05 7.24
N LEU A 326 4.70 -9.06 8.11
CA LEU A 326 6.08 -9.39 7.77
C LEU A 326 6.24 -10.84 7.30
N ASP A 327 5.54 -11.80 7.92
CA ASP A 327 5.52 -13.20 7.47
C ASP A 327 4.97 -13.31 6.03
N MET A 328 3.91 -12.58 5.69
CA MET A 328 3.41 -12.51 4.29
C MET A 328 4.46 -11.95 3.34
N VAL A 329 5.12 -10.85 3.71
CA VAL A 329 6.18 -10.23 2.89
C VAL A 329 7.39 -11.15 2.74
N LYS A 330 7.73 -11.93 3.77
CA LYS A 330 8.89 -12.85 3.75
C LYS A 330 8.73 -14.01 2.76
N ILE A 331 7.48 -14.40 2.43
CA ILE A 331 7.20 -15.42 1.40
C ILE A 331 7.59 -14.89 0.01
N VAL A 332 7.16 -13.67 -0.33
CA VAL A 332 7.33 -13.03 -1.67
C VAL A 332 8.56 -12.12 -1.77
N TYR A 333 9.39 -12.09 -0.72
CA TYR A 333 10.66 -11.37 -0.67
C TYR A 333 11.64 -12.08 0.31
N PRO A 334 12.04 -13.34 0.02
CA PRO A 334 12.82 -14.17 0.94
C PRO A 334 14.22 -13.62 1.22
N GLN A 335 14.77 -12.79 0.33
CA GLN A 335 16.09 -12.17 0.50
C GLN A 335 16.14 -11.13 1.65
N ALA A 336 14.98 -10.57 2.07
CA ALA A 336 14.92 -9.55 3.11
C ALA A 336 15.49 -10.04 4.45
N GLN A 337 16.57 -9.41 4.93
CA GLN A 337 17.18 -9.74 6.22
C GLN A 337 16.77 -8.75 7.31
N TYR A 338 16.48 -9.26 8.50
CA TYR A 338 16.05 -8.46 9.64
C TYR A 338 16.30 -9.17 10.98
N GLN A 339 16.30 -8.39 12.05
CA GLN A 339 16.30 -8.87 13.43
C GLN A 339 15.05 -8.34 14.16
N ILE A 340 14.41 -9.21 14.94
CA ILE A 340 13.26 -8.89 15.80
C ILE A 340 13.74 -8.92 17.26
N SER A 341 13.29 -7.97 18.08
CA SER A 341 13.48 -8.01 19.54
C SER A 341 12.26 -7.43 20.27
N GLU A 342 12.25 -7.54 21.60
CA GLU A 342 11.25 -6.85 22.43
C GLU A 342 11.32 -5.32 22.28
N GLN A 343 12.53 -4.77 22.08
CA GLN A 343 12.75 -3.33 21.97
C GLN A 343 12.29 -2.77 20.62
N GLY A 344 12.35 -3.55 19.54
CA GLY A 344 12.00 -3.07 18.22
C GLY A 344 12.31 -4.04 17.07
N PHE A 345 12.32 -3.49 15.87
CA PHE A 345 12.67 -4.19 14.63
C PHE A 345 13.90 -3.54 13.98
N THR A 346 14.83 -4.37 13.50
CA THR A 346 16.07 -3.92 12.85
C THR A 346 16.15 -4.51 11.43
N PRO A 347 15.85 -3.73 10.38
CA PRO A 347 16.24 -4.10 9.01
C PRO A 347 17.76 -4.29 8.93
N LEU A 348 18.21 -5.35 8.25
CA LEU A 348 19.64 -5.65 8.03
C LEU A 348 20.01 -5.47 6.55
N PRO A 349 21.28 -5.15 6.23
CA PRO A 349 21.76 -5.06 4.85
C PRO A 349 21.42 -6.33 4.06
N SER A 350 20.66 -6.16 2.99
CA SER A 350 20.18 -7.22 2.10
C SER A 350 19.78 -6.62 0.74
N PRO A 351 19.76 -7.41 -0.35
CA PRO A 351 19.31 -6.91 -1.65
C PRO A 351 17.87 -6.39 -1.58
N PRO A 352 17.55 -5.20 -2.14
CA PRO A 352 16.17 -4.73 -2.26
C PRO A 352 15.38 -5.65 -3.20
N SER A 353 14.05 -5.77 -3.02
CA SER A 353 13.20 -6.58 -3.89
C SER A 353 13.25 -6.16 -5.35
N VAL A 354 13.34 -4.85 -5.61
CA VAL A 354 13.70 -4.29 -6.92
C VAL A 354 14.87 -3.33 -6.71
N PRO A 355 15.95 -3.41 -7.52
CA PRO A 355 17.09 -2.49 -7.44
C PRO A 355 16.67 -1.02 -7.59
N ARG A 356 17.48 -0.10 -7.04
CA ARG A 356 17.32 1.32 -7.42
C ARG A 356 17.73 1.52 -8.87
N ILE A 357 16.93 2.30 -9.57
CA ILE A 357 17.21 2.74 -10.93
C ILE A 357 17.88 4.12 -10.86
N GLY A 358 19.08 4.25 -11.45
CA GLY A 358 19.84 5.49 -11.45
C GLY A 358 19.25 6.57 -12.37
N THR A 359 18.69 6.15 -13.49
CA THR A 359 18.06 6.98 -14.53
C THR A 359 16.74 6.35 -14.95
N GLN A 360 15.62 7.03 -14.69
CA GLN A 360 14.27 6.49 -14.94
C GLN A 360 13.89 6.38 -16.42
N ARG A 361 14.78 6.77 -17.35
CA ARG A 361 14.55 6.65 -18.80
C ARG A 361 14.86 5.26 -19.34
N ASP A 362 15.60 4.44 -18.58
CA ASP A 362 16.14 3.15 -19.07
C ASP A 362 15.24 1.96 -18.67
N LEU A 363 13.92 2.19 -18.61
CA LEU A 363 12.93 1.35 -17.94
C LEU A 363 11.85 0.75 -18.86
N PHE A 364 11.52 1.46 -19.94
CA PHE A 364 10.48 1.15 -20.91
C PHE A 364 11.04 1.41 -22.31
#